data_AF-A0A2N5XF72-F1
#
_entry.id   AF-A0A2N5XF72-F1
#
_cell.length_a   1.000
_cell.length_b   1.000
_cell.length_c   1.000
_cell.angle_alpha   90.00
_cell.angle_beta   90.00
_cell.angle_gamma   90.00
#
_symmetry.space_group_name_H-M   'P 1'
#
loop_
_entity.id
_entity.type
_entity.pdbx_description
1 polymer ?
#
loop_
_entity_poly.entity_id
_entity_poly.type
_entity_poly.pdbx_seq_one_letter_code
_entity_poly.pdbx_strand_id
1 'polypeptide(L)'
;DGAHGGTGPRSDAVREAHMRLRVRDARRAYDRVAVVCGAWHVPALADRVPVGADRQLLKGLPKVKVGMTWVPWTHRRLGHWSGYGAGIESPGWYRHLFTSPDRPLVRWMTRVAGLLREEDRPVSSAHVIEAVRLADTLAAVRGRPLPGLGEATDAVRAVMCEGSDVPLALVHDRMVVGDDIGEVPDEAPAVPLHQDLTRLQRTLRLKPEAHERELDLDLRKDTDAARSRLLHRLRLLGVPWGEPTASRTGSTGTFRESWRLSWEPELAVRVAEAGVWGTTVLAAASAYAEDRAERASGLAGA
;
A
#
# COMPACT_ATOMS: atom_id res chain seq x y z
N ASP A 1 -21.93 8.11 11.28
CA ASP A 1 -22.49 7.30 10.18
C ASP A 1 -21.39 6.66 9.34
N GLY A 2 -21.01 5.43 9.71
CA GLY A 2 -19.95 4.66 9.06
C GLY A 2 -20.53 3.44 8.36
N ALA A 3 -20.88 3.59 7.09
CA ALA A 3 -21.26 2.47 6.22
C ALA A 3 -19.99 1.86 5.62
N HIS A 4 -19.29 1.00 6.37
CA HIS A 4 -18.22 0.14 5.84
C HIS A 4 -18.52 -1.31 6.22
N GLY A 5 -19.09 -2.06 5.27
CA GLY A 5 -18.81 -3.49 5.05
C GLY A 5 -19.06 -4.53 6.15
N GLY A 6 -19.71 -4.19 7.27
CA GLY A 6 -20.09 -5.17 8.29
C GLY A 6 -21.15 -6.13 7.76
N THR A 7 -20.75 -7.25 7.19
CA THR A 7 -21.65 -8.39 6.96
C THR A 7 -22.29 -8.74 8.30
N GLY A 8 -23.62 -8.65 8.40
CA GLY A 8 -24.34 -8.65 9.69
C GLY A 8 -23.99 -9.81 10.65
N PRO A 9 -24.49 -9.78 11.89
CA PRO A 9 -24.03 -10.61 13.02
C PRO A 9 -23.86 -12.12 12.73
N ARG A 10 -24.68 -12.66 11.83
CA ARG A 10 -24.61 -14.06 11.38
C ARG A 10 -23.35 -14.38 10.56
N SER A 11 -22.87 -13.47 9.72
CA SER A 11 -21.66 -13.66 8.92
C SER A 11 -20.41 -13.69 9.78
N ASP A 12 -20.34 -12.81 10.78
CA ASP A 12 -19.25 -12.80 11.75
C ASP A 12 -19.22 -14.10 12.57
N ALA A 13 -20.36 -14.57 13.07
CA ALA A 13 -20.44 -15.83 13.79
C ALA A 13 -19.98 -17.05 12.95
N VAL A 14 -20.34 -17.07 11.65
CA VAL A 14 -19.89 -18.10 10.70
C VAL A 14 -18.38 -18.02 10.47
N ARG A 15 -17.84 -16.80 10.28
CA ARG A 15 -16.40 -16.56 10.09
C ARG A 15 -15.61 -17.01 11.32
N GLU A 16 -16.04 -16.62 12.50
CA GLU A 16 -15.38 -16.94 13.76
C GLU A 16 -15.48 -18.43 14.10
N ALA A 17 -16.60 -19.08 13.78
CA ALA A 17 -16.72 -20.54 13.86
C ALA A 17 -15.69 -21.26 12.97
N HIS A 18 -15.51 -20.77 11.74
CA HIS A 18 -14.48 -21.29 10.85
C HIS A 18 -13.07 -21.09 11.42
N MET A 19 -12.75 -19.87 11.89
CA MET A 19 -11.45 -19.55 12.49
C MET A 19 -11.16 -20.45 13.70
N ARG A 20 -12.10 -20.62 14.63
CA ARG A 20 -11.95 -21.52 15.79
C ARG A 20 -11.68 -22.95 15.37
N LEU A 21 -12.36 -23.47 14.33
CA LEU A 21 -12.10 -24.81 13.83
C LEU A 21 -10.69 -24.95 13.25
N ARG A 22 -10.21 -23.98 12.47
CA ARG A 22 -8.82 -23.96 11.97
C ARG A 22 -7.79 -23.90 13.08
N VAL A 23 -8.02 -23.10 14.14
CA VAL A 23 -7.15 -23.07 15.32
C VAL A 23 -7.13 -24.42 16.04
N ARG A 24 -8.27 -25.12 16.16
CA ARG A 24 -8.32 -26.47 16.75
C ARG A 24 -7.56 -27.49 15.89
N ASP A 25 -7.66 -27.41 14.57
CA ASP A 25 -6.91 -28.27 13.66
C ASP A 25 -5.39 -28.02 13.80
N ALA A 26 -4.97 -26.75 13.85
CA ALA A 26 -3.58 -26.38 14.08
C ALA A 26 -3.05 -26.89 15.42
N ARG A 27 -3.83 -26.79 16.50
CA ARG A 27 -3.46 -27.32 17.83
C ARG A 27 -3.33 -28.85 17.88
N ARG A 28 -3.91 -29.58 16.93
CA ARG A 28 -3.72 -31.04 16.79
C ARG A 28 -2.49 -31.38 15.98
N ALA A 29 -2.11 -30.51 15.04
CA ALA A 29 -0.99 -30.73 14.13
C ALA A 29 0.35 -30.19 14.67
N TYR A 30 0.31 -29.21 15.58
CA TYR A 30 1.49 -28.49 16.05
C TYR A 30 1.45 -28.27 17.57
N ASP A 31 2.62 -28.39 18.21
CA ASP A 31 2.77 -28.23 19.66
C ASP A 31 2.64 -26.77 20.12
N ARG A 32 3.08 -25.81 19.29
CA ARG A 32 3.06 -24.38 19.59
C ARG A 32 2.31 -23.64 18.50
N VAL A 33 1.24 -22.95 18.88
CA VAL A 33 0.38 -22.20 17.96
C VAL A 33 0.30 -20.74 18.41
N ALA A 34 0.72 -19.83 17.53
CA ALA A 34 0.44 -18.40 17.66
C ALA A 34 -0.69 -18.03 16.69
N VAL A 35 -1.67 -17.25 17.15
CA VAL A 35 -2.79 -16.78 16.33
C VAL A 35 -2.64 -15.28 16.12
N VAL A 36 -2.46 -14.87 14.86
CA VAL A 36 -2.42 -13.46 14.46
C VAL A 36 -3.72 -13.13 13.74
N CYS A 37 -4.55 -12.29 14.35
CA CYS A 37 -5.85 -11.88 13.82
C CYS A 37 -6.14 -10.42 14.15
N GLY A 38 -7.11 -9.83 13.46
CA GLY A 38 -7.63 -8.51 13.85
C GLY A 38 -8.17 -8.52 15.28
N ALA A 39 -7.94 -7.44 16.03
CA ALA A 39 -8.30 -7.34 17.45
C ALA A 39 -9.78 -7.66 17.71
N TRP A 40 -10.66 -7.31 16.78
CA TRP A 40 -12.10 -7.60 16.82
C TRP A 40 -12.43 -9.08 17.01
N HIS A 41 -11.61 -9.99 16.46
CA HIS A 41 -11.87 -11.43 16.55
C HIS A 41 -11.30 -12.07 17.82
N VAL A 42 -10.44 -11.38 18.57
CA VAL A 42 -9.75 -11.95 19.74
C VAL A 42 -10.73 -12.52 20.77
N PRO A 43 -11.81 -11.82 21.18
CA PRO A 43 -12.80 -12.37 22.12
C PRO A 43 -13.42 -13.68 21.60
N ALA A 44 -13.85 -13.70 20.34
CA ALA A 44 -14.49 -14.86 19.74
C ALA A 44 -13.57 -16.07 19.59
N LEU A 45 -12.25 -15.86 19.47
CA LEU A 45 -11.26 -16.95 19.42
C LEU A 45 -10.83 -17.42 20.82
N ALA A 46 -10.98 -16.58 21.84
CA ALA A 46 -10.75 -16.92 23.24
C ALA A 46 -11.91 -17.72 23.86
N ASP A 47 -13.12 -17.55 23.34
CA ASP A 47 -14.32 -18.21 23.83
C ASP A 47 -14.30 -19.74 23.71
N ARG A 48 -14.83 -20.40 24.76
CA ARG A 48 -14.96 -21.86 24.82
C ARG A 48 -16.25 -22.32 24.16
N VAL A 49 -16.28 -22.28 22.83
CA VAL A 49 -17.43 -22.79 22.04
C VAL A 49 -17.30 -24.30 21.80
N PRO A 50 -18.38 -25.10 21.96
CA PRO A 50 -18.38 -26.51 21.58
C PRO A 50 -18.15 -26.70 20.07
N VAL A 51 -17.34 -27.69 19.69
CA VAL A 51 -17.03 -28.00 18.27
C VAL A 51 -18.30 -28.27 17.45
N GLY A 52 -19.33 -28.89 18.07
CA GLY A 52 -20.61 -29.17 17.43
C GLY A 52 -21.35 -27.91 16.99
N ALA A 53 -21.33 -26.85 17.81
CA ALA A 53 -21.97 -25.57 17.49
C ALA A 53 -21.28 -24.89 16.30
N ASP A 54 -19.95 -24.85 16.28
CA ASP A 54 -19.20 -24.29 15.15
C ASP A 54 -19.47 -25.07 13.84
N ARG A 55 -19.53 -26.40 13.91
CA ARG A 55 -19.86 -27.24 12.73
C ARG A 55 -21.28 -27.03 12.23
N GLN A 56 -22.22 -26.80 13.13
CA GLN A 56 -23.62 -26.53 12.76
C GLN A 56 -23.75 -25.21 12.01
N LEU A 57 -23.03 -24.17 12.42
CA LEU A 57 -23.01 -22.87 11.74
C LEU A 57 -22.48 -22.95 10.30
N LEU A 58 -21.52 -23.85 10.05
CA LEU A 58 -20.94 -24.05 8.72
C LEU A 58 -21.71 -25.03 7.83
N LYS A 59 -22.71 -25.73 8.38
CA LYS A 59 -23.42 -26.79 7.64
C LYS A 59 -24.25 -26.19 6.50
N GLY A 60 -24.13 -26.78 5.32
CA GLY A 60 -24.93 -26.41 4.15
C GLY A 60 -24.48 -25.13 3.44
N LEU A 61 -23.35 -24.52 3.84
CA LEU A 61 -22.81 -23.36 3.12
C LEU A 61 -22.26 -23.79 1.74
N PRO A 62 -22.52 -23.02 0.68
CA PRO A 62 -21.99 -23.31 -0.66
C PRO A 62 -20.47 -23.21 -0.64
N LYS A 63 -19.81 -24.13 -1.34
CA LYS A 63 -18.37 -24.10 -1.53
C LYS A 63 -18.07 -23.47 -2.88
N VAL A 64 -17.18 -22.49 -2.88
CA VAL A 64 -16.68 -21.83 -4.08
C VAL A 64 -15.18 -22.06 -4.19
N LYS A 65 -14.69 -22.25 -5.42
CA LYS A 65 -13.25 -22.23 -5.67
C LYS A 65 -12.78 -20.78 -5.54
N VAL A 66 -11.78 -20.55 -4.70
CA VAL A 66 -11.22 -19.22 -4.45
C VAL A 66 -9.80 -19.21 -5.00
N GLY A 67 -9.50 -18.23 -5.86
CA GLY A 67 -8.13 -17.83 -6.17
C GLY A 67 -7.70 -16.74 -5.19
N MET A 68 -6.46 -16.78 -4.73
CA MET A 68 -5.88 -15.77 -3.86
C MET A 68 -4.64 -15.21 -4.54
N THR A 69 -4.49 -13.89 -4.49
CA THR A 69 -3.28 -13.18 -4.93
C THR A 69 -2.88 -12.21 -3.83
N TRP A 70 -1.58 -11.96 -3.71
CA TRP A 70 -1.09 -10.90 -2.85
C TRP A 70 -1.10 -9.58 -3.62
N VAL A 71 -1.56 -8.51 -2.96
CA VAL A 71 -1.51 -7.15 -3.49
C VAL A 71 -0.53 -6.37 -2.62
N PRO A 72 0.51 -5.74 -3.18
CA PRO A 72 1.35 -4.85 -2.41
C PRO A 72 0.59 -3.58 -2.07
N TRP A 73 0.55 -3.22 -0.78
CA TRP A 73 -0.05 -1.99 -0.31
C TRP A 73 1.00 -0.90 -0.14
N THR A 74 0.61 0.35 -0.36
CA THR A 74 1.42 1.52 -0.02
C THR A 74 1.20 1.90 1.43
N HIS A 75 2.21 2.47 2.07
CA HIS A 75 2.08 3.02 3.42
C HIS A 75 0.92 4.01 3.53
N ARG A 76 0.76 4.93 2.57
CA ARG A 76 -0.36 5.88 2.53
C ARG A 76 -1.74 5.22 2.56
N ARG A 77 -1.92 4.09 1.87
CA ARG A 77 -3.20 3.34 1.91
C ARG A 77 -3.39 2.51 3.17
N LEU A 78 -2.31 2.09 3.82
CA LEU A 78 -2.41 1.48 5.14
C LEU A 78 -2.84 2.50 6.21
N GLY A 79 -2.61 3.79 5.96
CA GLY A 79 -3.02 4.91 6.81
C GLY A 79 -4.50 4.93 7.18
N HIS A 80 -4.84 5.26 8.42
CA HIS A 80 -6.23 5.39 8.86
C HIS A 80 -7.03 6.45 8.07
N TRP A 81 -6.37 7.52 7.62
CA TRP A 81 -6.95 8.58 6.80
C TRP A 81 -7.31 8.15 5.37
N SER A 82 -6.88 6.97 4.91
CA SER A 82 -7.19 6.46 3.56
C SER A 82 -8.61 5.88 3.41
N GLY A 83 -9.37 5.81 4.51
CA GLY A 83 -10.65 5.10 4.58
C GLY A 83 -10.50 3.59 4.85
N TYR A 84 -9.27 3.08 5.01
CA TYR A 84 -9.06 1.71 5.48
C TYR A 84 -9.48 1.60 6.95
N GLY A 85 -10.63 0.95 7.21
CA GLY A 85 -11.25 0.91 8.55
C GLY A 85 -10.44 0.22 9.66
N ALA A 86 -9.40 -0.55 9.32
CA ALA A 86 -8.43 -1.11 10.26
C ALA A 86 -7.13 -0.28 10.40
N GLY A 87 -7.07 0.86 9.70
CA GLY A 87 -5.95 1.78 9.50
C GLY A 87 -4.80 1.74 10.48
N ILE A 88 -3.59 1.62 9.92
CA ILE A 88 -2.32 1.76 10.64
C ILE A 88 -2.03 3.26 10.77
N GLU A 89 -1.86 3.75 12.00
CA GLU A 89 -1.63 5.17 12.26
C GLU A 89 -0.25 5.66 11.78
N SER A 90 0.78 4.82 11.87
CA SER A 90 2.16 5.25 11.60
C SER A 90 2.97 4.15 10.87
N PRO A 91 2.60 3.79 9.63
CA PRO A 91 3.19 2.67 8.90
C PRO A 91 4.70 2.82 8.71
N GLY A 92 5.19 4.02 8.40
CA GLY A 92 6.62 4.29 8.24
C GLY A 92 7.41 4.15 9.55
N TRP A 93 6.83 4.54 10.68
CA TRP A 93 7.43 4.30 12.00
C TRP A 93 7.52 2.81 12.34
N TYR A 94 6.45 2.05 12.12
CA TYR A 94 6.46 0.61 12.40
C TYR A 94 7.43 -0.15 11.47
N ARG A 95 7.48 0.22 10.19
CA ARG A 95 8.48 -0.30 9.25
C ARG A 95 9.89 0.01 9.73
N HIS A 96 10.14 1.24 10.22
CA HIS A 96 11.43 1.62 10.75
C HIS A 96 11.83 0.75 11.95
N LEU A 97 10.95 0.58 12.94
CA LEU A 97 11.21 -0.30 14.09
C LEU A 97 11.49 -1.74 13.66
N PHE A 98 10.75 -2.27 12.70
CA PHE A 98 10.93 -3.63 12.19
C PHE A 98 12.29 -3.84 11.49
N THR A 99 12.74 -2.83 10.73
CA THR A 99 13.96 -2.88 9.93
C THR A 99 15.21 -2.36 10.66
N SER A 100 15.04 -1.75 11.84
CA SER A 100 16.11 -1.17 12.63
C SER A 100 16.21 -1.87 13.99
N PRO A 101 16.75 -3.10 14.03
CA PRO A 101 16.82 -3.88 15.27
C PRO A 101 17.79 -3.26 16.30
N ASP A 102 18.75 -2.44 15.87
CA ASP A 102 19.68 -1.73 16.75
C ASP A 102 19.48 -0.21 16.71
N ARG A 103 19.41 0.41 17.89
CA ARG A 103 19.35 1.87 18.06
C ARG A 103 18.26 2.56 17.20
N PRO A 104 16.99 2.11 17.28
CA PRO A 104 15.91 2.64 16.44
C PRO A 104 15.78 4.17 16.57
N LEU A 105 15.78 4.70 17.79
CA LEU A 105 15.65 6.16 17.99
C LEU A 105 16.76 6.96 17.30
N VAL A 106 18.03 6.56 17.46
CA VAL A 106 19.16 7.28 16.85
C VAL A 106 19.09 7.23 15.33
N ARG A 107 18.77 6.06 14.76
CA ARG A 107 18.60 5.88 13.31
C ARG A 107 17.42 6.69 12.78
N TRP A 108 16.32 6.76 13.52
CA TRP A 108 15.18 7.60 13.19
C TRP A 108 15.58 9.07 13.13
N MET A 109 16.17 9.61 14.21
CA MET A 109 16.60 11.01 14.28
C MET A 109 17.61 11.36 13.19
N THR A 110 18.50 10.44 12.85
CA THR A 110 19.47 10.61 11.76
C THR A 110 18.77 10.70 10.39
N ARG A 111 17.75 9.87 10.15
CA ARG A 111 16.95 9.93 8.93
C ARG A 111 16.13 11.22 8.84
N VAL A 112 15.53 11.66 9.94
CA VAL A 112 14.82 12.96 10.01
C VAL A 112 15.76 14.11 9.66
N ALA A 113 16.95 14.14 10.25
CA ALA A 113 17.97 15.14 9.93
C ALA A 113 18.46 15.04 8.48
N GLY A 114 18.43 13.86 7.86
CA GLY A 114 18.68 13.67 6.43
C GLY A 114 17.61 14.34 5.57
N LEU A 115 16.34 13.98 5.81
CA LEU A 115 15.19 14.56 5.11
C LEU A 115 15.15 16.08 5.22
N LEU A 116 15.35 16.63 6.42
CA LEU A 116 15.32 18.09 6.61
C LEU A 116 16.47 18.78 5.84
N ARG A 117 17.66 18.16 5.75
CA ARG A 117 18.77 18.69 4.95
C ARG A 117 18.52 18.62 3.45
N GLU A 118 17.83 17.59 2.96
CA GLU A 118 17.42 17.49 1.56
C GLU A 118 16.44 18.62 1.17
N GLU A 119 15.74 19.19 2.15
CA GLU A 119 14.81 20.31 2.01
C GLU A 119 15.43 21.64 2.48
N ASP A 120 16.76 21.76 2.33
CA ASP A 120 17.57 22.95 2.62
C ASP A 120 17.48 23.47 4.07
N ARG A 121 17.15 22.61 5.04
CA ARG A 121 17.16 22.96 6.47
C ARG A 121 18.46 22.53 7.14
N PRO A 122 19.20 23.45 7.80
CA PRO A 122 20.51 23.15 8.36
C PRO A 122 20.40 22.37 9.68
N VAL A 123 20.28 21.04 9.60
CA VAL A 123 20.29 20.16 10.77
C VAL A 123 21.66 19.48 10.92
N SER A 124 22.37 19.82 12.00
CA SER A 124 23.68 19.23 12.34
C SER A 124 23.58 17.98 13.21
N SER A 125 24.70 17.26 13.39
CA SER A 125 24.78 16.12 14.31
C SER A 125 24.49 16.49 15.77
N ALA A 126 24.75 17.74 16.18
CA ALA A 126 24.41 18.23 17.51
C ALA A 126 22.89 18.19 17.75
N HIS A 127 22.08 18.54 16.74
CA HIS A 127 20.63 18.45 16.80
C HIS A 127 20.16 17.00 16.94
N VAL A 128 20.81 16.05 16.25
CA VAL A 128 20.50 14.62 16.37
C VAL A 128 20.76 14.12 17.79
N ILE A 129 21.93 14.46 18.36
CA ILE A 129 22.30 14.08 19.73
C ILE A 129 21.29 14.65 20.73
N GLU A 130 20.94 15.93 20.60
CA GLU A 130 20.02 16.58 21.52
C GLU A 130 18.58 16.08 21.35
N ALA A 131 18.11 15.79 20.14
CA ALA A 131 16.79 15.22 19.92
C ALA A 131 16.66 13.81 20.52
N VAL A 132 17.71 12.98 20.45
CA VAL A 132 17.74 11.67 21.11
C VAL A 132 17.65 11.85 22.63
N ARG A 133 18.49 12.73 23.20
CA ARG A 133 18.48 13.02 24.65
C ARG A 133 17.12 13.55 25.12
N LEU A 134 16.51 14.45 24.36
CA LEU A 134 15.20 15.01 24.68
C LEU A 134 14.11 13.93 24.63
N ALA A 135 14.10 13.07 23.60
CA ALA A 135 13.15 11.98 23.50
C ALA A 135 13.28 10.97 24.68
N ASP A 136 14.50 10.62 25.09
CA ASP A 136 14.75 9.79 26.28
C ASP A 136 14.24 10.47 27.56
N THR A 137 14.48 11.77 27.70
CA THR A 137 13.99 12.56 28.85
C THR A 137 12.47 12.61 28.87
N LEU A 138 11.82 12.82 27.72
CA LEU A 138 10.36 12.81 27.60
C LEU A 138 9.77 11.44 27.96
N ALA A 139 10.42 10.35 27.54
CA ALA A 139 10.00 9.01 27.92
C ALA A 139 10.06 8.80 29.44
N ALA A 140 11.15 9.23 30.09
CA ALA A 140 11.31 9.15 31.53
C ALA A 140 10.23 9.96 32.28
N VAL A 141 9.99 11.21 31.86
CA VAL A 141 8.94 12.06 32.45
C VAL A 141 7.54 11.46 32.29
N ARG A 142 7.29 10.76 31.17
CA ARG A 142 6.02 10.08 30.88
C ARG A 142 5.92 8.66 31.47
N GLY A 143 6.92 8.22 32.24
CA GLY A 143 6.94 6.88 32.83
C GLY A 143 7.00 5.75 31.80
N ARG A 144 7.56 6.00 30.62
CA ARG A 144 7.73 5.00 29.56
C ARG A 144 9.12 4.35 29.65
N PRO A 145 9.23 3.03 29.40
CA PRO A 145 10.52 2.35 29.44
C PRO A 145 11.45 2.76 28.28
N LEU A 146 10.87 3.21 27.16
CA LEU A 146 11.58 3.60 25.94
C LEU A 146 10.79 4.72 25.23
N PRO A 147 11.46 5.60 24.47
CA PRO A 147 10.79 6.58 23.62
C PRO A 147 9.99 5.91 22.51
N GLY A 148 8.72 6.29 22.38
CA GLY A 148 7.90 5.95 21.23
C GLY A 148 7.89 7.06 20.19
N LEU A 149 7.01 6.92 19.20
CA LEU A 149 6.84 7.94 18.16
C LEU A 149 6.47 9.31 18.74
N GLY A 150 5.61 9.38 19.75
CA GLY A 150 5.22 10.64 20.38
C GLY A 150 6.42 11.42 20.93
N GLU A 151 7.26 10.76 21.73
CA GLU A 151 8.49 11.37 22.27
C GLU A 151 9.47 11.77 21.17
N ALA A 152 9.60 10.94 20.12
CA ALA A 152 10.45 11.25 18.98
C ALA A 152 9.94 12.47 18.20
N THR A 153 8.65 12.55 17.93
CA THR A 153 8.01 13.66 17.22
C THR A 153 8.13 14.97 18.00
N ASP A 154 7.90 14.95 19.32
CA ASP A 154 8.05 16.12 20.18
C ASP A 154 9.50 16.62 20.21
N ALA A 155 10.46 15.69 20.26
CA ALA A 155 11.88 16.04 20.23
C ALA A 155 12.31 16.61 18.88
N VAL A 156 11.85 16.03 17.76
CA VAL A 156 12.06 16.59 16.42
C VAL A 156 11.47 17.99 16.32
N ARG A 157 10.23 18.18 16.79
CA ARG A 157 9.56 19.48 16.81
C ARG A 157 10.41 20.52 17.52
N ALA A 158 10.85 20.23 18.74
CA ALA A 158 11.59 21.16 19.57
C ALA A 158 13.00 21.45 19.04
N VAL A 159 13.73 20.42 18.62
CA VAL A 159 15.18 20.52 18.34
C VAL A 159 15.49 20.75 16.87
N MET A 160 14.80 20.05 15.96
CA MET A 160 15.13 20.08 14.51
C MET A 160 14.19 20.99 13.70
N CYS A 161 13.05 21.34 14.27
CA CYS A 161 12.01 22.13 13.62
C CYS A 161 11.77 23.49 14.27
N GLU A 162 12.55 23.85 15.30
CA GLU A 162 12.46 25.13 16.03
C GLU A 162 11.03 25.42 16.55
N GLY A 163 10.31 24.37 16.95
CA GLY A 163 8.93 24.45 17.44
C GLY A 163 7.85 24.50 16.35
N SER A 164 8.22 24.61 15.08
CA SER A 164 7.31 24.81 13.95
C SER A 164 6.65 23.50 13.47
N ASP A 165 5.34 23.55 13.27
CA ASP A 165 4.57 22.42 12.73
C ASP A 165 4.73 22.24 11.21
N VAL A 166 5.22 23.25 10.50
CA VAL A 166 5.39 23.20 9.03
C VAL A 166 6.44 22.16 8.60
N PRO A 167 7.71 22.23 9.05
CA PRO A 167 8.68 21.16 8.79
C PRO A 167 8.29 19.83 9.44
N LEU A 168 7.57 19.87 10.57
CA LEU A 168 7.11 18.66 11.23
C LEU A 168 6.09 17.90 10.38
N ALA A 169 5.20 18.63 9.67
CA ALA A 169 4.23 18.04 8.76
C ALA A 169 4.90 17.30 7.59
N LEU A 170 6.02 17.83 7.08
CA LEU A 170 6.83 17.14 6.07
C LEU A 170 7.41 15.82 6.63
N VAL A 171 7.98 15.85 7.84
CA VAL A 171 8.50 14.63 8.49
C VAL A 171 7.37 13.63 8.72
N HIS A 172 6.20 14.10 9.12
CA HIS A 172 5.01 13.28 9.27
C HIS A 172 4.63 12.60 7.94
N ASP A 173 4.43 13.37 6.87
CA ASP A 173 4.06 12.84 5.55
C ASP A 173 5.11 11.87 4.99
N ARG A 174 6.39 12.27 4.97
CA ARG A 174 7.45 11.50 4.29
C ARG A 174 8.02 10.35 5.12
N MET A 175 7.92 10.39 6.45
CA MET A 175 8.53 9.36 7.31
C MET A 175 7.55 8.64 8.21
N VAL A 176 6.64 9.34 8.90
CA VAL A 176 5.69 8.70 9.82
C VAL A 176 4.65 7.90 9.04
N VAL A 177 4.12 8.51 7.98
CA VAL A 177 3.33 7.84 6.96
C VAL A 177 4.27 7.13 5.99
N GLY A 178 5.00 7.88 5.19
CA GLY A 178 5.90 7.36 4.17
C GLY A 178 5.19 6.87 2.91
N ASP A 179 5.98 6.66 1.86
CA ASP A 179 5.52 6.35 0.49
C ASP A 179 5.93 4.94 0.04
N ASP A 180 6.46 4.11 0.95
CA ASP A 180 6.95 2.78 0.60
C ASP A 180 5.79 1.90 0.10
N ILE A 181 6.09 1.14 -0.96
CA ILE A 181 5.21 0.12 -1.51
C ILE A 181 5.70 -1.24 -1.04
N GLY A 182 4.80 -2.07 -0.53
CA GLY A 182 5.12 -3.45 -0.19
C GLY A 182 5.67 -4.25 -1.39
N GLU A 183 6.36 -5.34 -1.10
CA GLU A 183 6.88 -6.26 -2.11
C GLU A 183 6.18 -7.61 -1.99
N VAL A 184 5.94 -8.25 -3.13
CA VAL A 184 5.38 -9.60 -3.21
C VAL A 184 6.47 -10.49 -3.82
N PRO A 185 6.82 -11.63 -3.18
CA PRO A 185 7.80 -12.57 -3.72
C PRO A 185 7.39 -13.11 -5.10
N ASP A 186 8.36 -13.42 -5.96
CA ASP A 186 8.08 -13.93 -7.31
C ASP A 186 7.38 -15.32 -7.27
N GLU A 187 7.54 -16.10 -6.19
CA GLU A 187 6.90 -17.40 -5.98
C GLU A 187 5.44 -17.28 -5.50
N ALA A 188 5.01 -16.08 -5.13
CA ALA A 188 3.66 -15.85 -4.65
C ALA A 188 2.64 -16.11 -5.78
N PRO A 189 1.49 -16.77 -5.49
CA PRO A 189 0.43 -16.89 -6.46
C PRO A 189 0.00 -15.50 -6.95
N ALA A 190 0.14 -15.28 -8.26
CA ALA A 190 -0.23 -14.04 -8.92
C ALA A 190 -1.09 -14.32 -10.14
N VAL A 191 -2.02 -13.41 -10.42
CA VAL A 191 -2.82 -13.47 -11.66
C VAL A 191 -1.86 -13.32 -12.85
N PRO A 192 -1.98 -14.12 -13.93
CA PRO A 192 -1.06 -14.06 -15.08
C PRO A 192 -0.87 -12.64 -15.65
N LEU A 193 -1.95 -11.86 -15.73
CA LEU A 193 -1.90 -10.47 -16.19
C LEU A 193 -1.03 -9.57 -15.30
N HIS A 194 -1.02 -9.81 -13.99
CA HIS A 194 -0.14 -9.09 -13.06
C HIS A 194 1.32 -9.42 -13.32
N GLN A 195 1.66 -10.69 -13.53
CA GLN A 195 3.03 -11.12 -13.86
C GLN A 195 3.53 -10.50 -15.17
N ASP A 196 2.67 -10.45 -16.19
CA ASP A 196 3.01 -9.79 -17.45
C ASP A 196 3.24 -8.28 -17.28
N LEU A 197 2.41 -7.60 -16.47
CA LEU A 197 2.61 -6.20 -16.15
C LEU A 197 3.95 -5.97 -15.41
N THR A 198 4.26 -6.77 -14.39
CA THR A 198 5.55 -6.68 -13.68
C THR A 198 6.74 -6.86 -14.62
N ARG A 199 6.65 -7.80 -15.57
CA ARG A 199 7.68 -8.02 -16.61
C ARG A 199 7.82 -6.81 -17.53
N LEU A 200 6.72 -6.18 -17.94
CA LEU A 200 6.72 -4.98 -18.77
C LEU A 200 7.30 -3.77 -18.01
N GLN A 201 6.97 -3.60 -16.74
CA GLN A 201 7.52 -2.56 -15.86
C GLN A 201 9.05 -2.67 -15.76
N ARG A 202 9.57 -3.89 -15.52
CA ARG A 202 11.02 -4.16 -15.47
C ARG A 202 11.69 -3.85 -16.82
N THR A 203 11.13 -4.37 -17.92
CA THR A 203 11.67 -4.16 -19.28
C THR A 203 11.72 -2.68 -19.68
N LEU A 204 10.65 -1.93 -19.39
CA LEU A 204 10.51 -0.51 -19.77
C LEU A 204 11.13 0.45 -18.75
N ARG A 205 11.71 -0.09 -17.66
CA ARG A 205 12.26 0.67 -16.53
C ARG A 205 11.25 1.69 -15.98
N LEU A 206 9.99 1.26 -15.89
CA LEU A 206 8.89 2.05 -15.39
C LEU A 206 8.49 1.50 -14.03
N LYS A 207 9.04 2.08 -12.96
CA LYS A 207 8.84 1.59 -11.60
C LYS A 207 7.50 2.14 -11.05
N PRO A 208 6.68 1.32 -10.38
CA PRO A 208 5.57 1.81 -9.57
C PRO A 208 6.09 2.68 -8.42
N GLU A 209 5.57 3.90 -8.32
CA GLU A 209 5.95 4.88 -7.30
C GLU A 209 4.66 5.47 -6.73
N ALA A 210 4.56 5.55 -5.41
CA ALA A 210 3.34 6.05 -4.73
C ALA A 210 3.24 7.58 -4.73
N HIS A 211 4.34 8.27 -5.05
CA HIS A 211 4.34 9.72 -5.21
C HIS A 211 4.07 10.09 -6.67
N GLU A 212 3.47 11.25 -6.89
CA GLU A 212 3.26 11.76 -8.24
C GLU A 212 4.60 12.01 -8.93
N ARG A 213 4.76 11.41 -10.11
CA ARG A 213 5.92 11.59 -10.97
C ARG A 213 5.49 12.06 -12.35
N GLU A 214 6.07 13.16 -12.81
CA GLU A 214 5.93 13.59 -14.20
C GLU A 214 6.85 12.77 -15.12
N LEU A 215 6.33 12.36 -16.26
CA LEU A 215 7.04 11.60 -17.28
C LEU A 215 6.76 12.18 -18.66
N ASP A 216 7.81 12.71 -19.28
CA ASP A 216 7.77 13.19 -20.67
C ASP A 216 8.34 12.14 -21.63
N LEU A 217 7.55 11.76 -22.63
CA LEU A 217 7.88 10.74 -23.62
C LEU A 217 8.10 11.37 -25.00
N ASP A 218 9.16 10.94 -25.69
CA ASP A 218 9.36 11.22 -27.12
C ASP A 218 9.03 9.98 -27.94
N LEU A 219 7.89 9.98 -28.63
CA LEU A 219 7.36 8.81 -29.34
C LEU A 219 8.23 8.34 -30.52
N ARG A 220 9.26 9.10 -30.90
CA ARG A 220 10.25 8.66 -31.90
C ARG A 220 11.26 7.68 -31.33
N LYS A 221 11.37 7.59 -30.00
CA LYS A 221 12.21 6.62 -29.30
C LYS A 221 11.39 5.37 -29.00
N ASP A 222 11.87 4.21 -29.43
CA ASP A 222 11.14 2.94 -29.28
C ASP A 222 10.72 2.64 -27.83
N THR A 223 11.60 2.93 -26.86
CA THR A 223 11.33 2.75 -25.43
C THR A 223 10.20 3.65 -24.94
N ASP A 224 10.18 4.92 -25.36
CA ASP A 224 9.17 5.88 -24.93
C ASP A 224 7.83 5.61 -25.62
N ALA A 225 7.85 5.21 -26.90
CA ALA A 225 6.67 4.72 -27.60
C ALA A 225 6.11 3.43 -26.95
N ALA A 226 6.97 2.54 -26.45
CA ALA A 226 6.53 1.35 -25.71
C ALA A 226 5.94 1.71 -24.33
N ARG A 227 6.50 2.69 -23.62
CA ARG A 227 5.93 3.24 -22.36
C ARG A 227 4.56 3.86 -22.59
N SER A 228 4.41 4.71 -23.60
CA SER A 228 3.13 5.32 -23.97
C SER A 228 2.08 4.25 -24.27
N ARG A 229 2.40 3.27 -25.13
CA ARG A 229 1.49 2.14 -25.44
C ARG A 229 1.08 1.35 -24.21
N LEU A 230 1.99 1.09 -23.27
CA LEU A 230 1.66 0.43 -22.01
C LEU A 230 0.65 1.24 -21.20
N LEU A 231 0.92 2.54 -20.98
CA LEU A 231 0.05 3.42 -20.20
C LEU A 231 -1.35 3.54 -20.81
N HIS A 232 -1.45 3.67 -22.14
CA HIS A 232 -2.73 3.70 -22.84
C HIS A 232 -3.51 2.37 -22.72
N ARG A 233 -2.84 1.22 -22.85
CA ARG A 233 -3.48 -0.09 -22.68
C ARG A 233 -4.02 -0.28 -21.27
N LEU A 234 -3.25 0.14 -20.26
CA LEU A 234 -3.69 0.08 -18.87
C LEU A 234 -4.90 0.98 -18.62
N ARG A 235 -4.89 2.21 -19.13
CA ARG A 235 -6.07 3.10 -19.06
C ARG A 235 -7.29 2.50 -19.73
N LEU A 236 -7.12 1.89 -20.91
CA LEU A 236 -8.21 1.21 -21.62
C LEU A 236 -8.81 0.08 -20.77
N LEU A 237 -7.96 -0.69 -20.08
CA LEU A 237 -8.38 -1.73 -19.13
C LEU A 237 -8.94 -1.20 -17.81
N GLY A 238 -9.10 0.12 -17.65
CA GLY A 238 -9.59 0.72 -16.41
C GLY A 238 -8.57 0.72 -15.28
N VAL A 239 -7.27 0.62 -15.59
CA VAL A 239 -6.12 0.72 -14.68
C VAL A 239 -5.42 2.08 -14.91
N PRO A 240 -5.88 3.18 -14.29
CA PRO A 240 -5.35 4.51 -14.52
C PRO A 240 -4.03 4.75 -13.76
N TRP A 241 -2.96 4.03 -14.12
CA TRP A 241 -1.64 4.26 -13.54
C TRP A 241 -1.04 5.61 -13.95
N GLY A 242 -1.41 6.11 -15.14
CA GLY A 242 -0.99 7.41 -15.62
C GLY A 242 -2.15 8.22 -16.18
N GLU A 243 -2.09 9.52 -15.98
CA GLU A 243 -2.99 10.50 -16.61
C GLU A 243 -2.19 11.35 -17.60
N PRO A 244 -2.65 11.49 -18.86
CA PRO A 244 -2.03 12.42 -19.80
C PRO A 244 -2.22 13.85 -19.30
N THR A 245 -1.15 14.64 -19.36
CA THR A 245 -1.15 16.06 -19.00
C THR A 245 -0.82 16.92 -20.22
N ALA A 246 -1.18 18.20 -20.16
CA ALA A 246 -0.78 19.16 -21.18
C ALA A 246 0.75 19.25 -21.24
N SER A 247 1.31 19.32 -22.45
CA SER A 247 2.76 19.36 -22.63
C SER A 247 3.36 20.63 -22.03
N ARG A 248 4.31 20.47 -21.11
CA ARG A 248 4.99 21.61 -20.45
C ARG A 248 5.91 22.38 -21.41
N THR A 249 6.38 21.72 -22.47
CA THR A 249 7.39 22.28 -23.39
C THR A 249 6.83 23.18 -24.50
N GLY A 250 5.54 23.54 -24.48
CA GLY A 250 4.94 24.44 -25.49
C GLY A 250 5.02 23.92 -26.94
N SER A 251 5.50 22.69 -27.14
CA SER A 251 5.64 22.08 -28.46
C SER A 251 4.29 21.47 -28.84
N THR A 252 3.69 21.98 -29.90
CA THR A 252 2.47 21.47 -30.55
C THR A 252 2.67 20.17 -31.34
N GLY A 253 3.83 19.51 -31.18
CA GLY A 253 4.18 18.31 -31.92
C GLY A 253 3.43 17.07 -31.40
N THR A 254 2.82 16.31 -32.31
CA THR A 254 2.11 15.04 -32.05
C THR A 254 3.01 13.90 -31.56
N PHE A 255 4.32 14.12 -31.45
CA PHE A 255 5.31 13.13 -31.04
C PHE A 255 5.73 13.25 -29.58
N ARG A 256 5.18 14.20 -28.81
CA ARG A 256 5.46 14.38 -27.38
C ARG A 256 4.22 14.12 -26.56
N GLU A 257 4.36 13.29 -25.54
CA GLU A 257 3.33 13.06 -24.53
C GLU A 257 3.89 13.35 -23.15
N SER A 258 3.13 14.09 -22.35
CA SER A 258 3.41 14.32 -20.93
C SER A 258 2.42 13.52 -20.10
N TRP A 259 2.91 12.86 -19.07
CA TRP A 259 2.13 12.00 -18.20
C TRP A 259 2.40 12.31 -16.74
N ARG A 260 1.37 12.18 -15.91
CA ARG A 260 1.49 12.14 -14.46
C ARG A 260 1.20 10.73 -13.99
N LEU A 261 2.17 10.12 -13.32
CA LEU A 261 2.08 8.74 -12.83
C LEU A 261 1.97 8.74 -11.31
N SER A 262 1.07 7.91 -10.78
CA SER A 262 1.02 7.55 -9.37
C SER A 262 0.49 6.11 -9.25
N TRP A 263 1.17 5.28 -8.47
CA TRP A 263 0.74 3.90 -8.23
C TRP A 263 -0.04 3.77 -6.93
N GLU A 264 -1.31 3.41 -7.07
CA GLU A 264 -2.20 3.11 -5.95
C GLU A 264 -2.46 1.59 -5.85
N PRO A 265 -2.59 1.01 -4.65
CA PRO A 265 -2.90 -0.41 -4.44
C PRO A 265 -4.14 -0.91 -5.19
N GLU A 266 -5.15 -0.06 -5.36
CA GLU A 266 -6.36 -0.38 -6.13
C GLU A 266 -6.05 -0.69 -7.60
N LEU A 267 -4.94 -0.18 -8.13
CA LEU A 267 -4.50 -0.52 -9.49
C LEU A 267 -4.12 -2.00 -9.59
N ALA A 268 -3.54 -2.59 -8.54
CA ALA A 268 -3.25 -4.02 -8.54
C ALA A 268 -4.53 -4.87 -8.51
N VAL A 269 -5.57 -4.41 -7.80
CA VAL A 269 -6.90 -5.05 -7.82
C VAL A 269 -7.53 -4.94 -9.21
N ARG A 270 -7.52 -3.74 -9.81
CA ARG A 270 -8.02 -3.52 -11.18
C ARG A 270 -7.26 -4.35 -12.21
N VAL A 271 -5.96 -4.56 -12.04
CA VAL A 271 -5.17 -5.47 -12.88
C VAL A 271 -5.62 -6.92 -12.71
N ALA A 272 -5.91 -7.36 -11.47
CA ALA A 272 -6.45 -8.71 -11.25
C ALA A 272 -7.83 -8.89 -11.88
N GLU A 273 -8.72 -7.89 -11.77
CA GLU A 273 -10.04 -7.87 -12.40
C GLU A 273 -9.96 -7.86 -13.93
N ALA A 274 -9.03 -7.08 -14.49
CA ALA A 274 -8.77 -7.04 -15.93
C ALA A 274 -8.26 -8.39 -16.49
N GLY A 275 -7.83 -9.32 -15.62
CA GLY A 275 -7.40 -10.66 -16.00
C GLY A 275 -8.49 -11.50 -16.69
N VAL A 276 -9.77 -11.12 -16.55
CA VAL A 276 -10.89 -11.72 -17.30
C VAL A 276 -10.71 -11.57 -18.82
N TRP A 277 -10.04 -10.51 -19.27
CA TRP A 277 -9.86 -10.20 -20.70
C TRP A 277 -8.63 -10.88 -21.31
N GLY A 278 -7.70 -11.37 -20.49
CA GLY A 278 -6.51 -12.05 -21.00
C GLY A 278 -5.39 -12.17 -19.98
N THR A 279 -4.38 -12.96 -20.34
CA THR A 279 -3.20 -13.25 -19.50
C THR A 279 -2.05 -12.27 -19.71
N THR A 280 -2.10 -11.42 -20.74
CA THR A 280 -1.09 -10.37 -21.03
C THR A 280 -1.77 -9.02 -21.24
N VAL A 281 -1.06 -7.92 -20.98
CA VAL A 281 -1.62 -6.56 -21.10
C VAL A 281 -2.05 -6.27 -22.53
N LEU A 282 -1.30 -6.77 -23.52
CA LEU A 282 -1.67 -6.66 -24.92
C LEU A 282 -2.96 -7.43 -25.22
N ALA A 283 -3.00 -8.73 -24.91
CA ALA A 283 -4.16 -9.57 -25.21
C ALA A 283 -5.43 -9.06 -24.51
N ALA A 284 -5.31 -8.70 -23.23
CA ALA A 284 -6.42 -8.15 -22.45
C ALA A 284 -6.93 -6.84 -23.05
N ALA A 285 -6.05 -5.90 -23.38
CA ALA A 285 -6.45 -4.61 -23.95
C ALA A 285 -7.07 -4.77 -25.35
N SER A 286 -6.57 -5.70 -26.17
CA SER A 286 -7.14 -6.03 -27.47
C SER A 286 -8.55 -6.62 -27.34
N ALA A 287 -8.73 -7.65 -26.52
CA ALA A 287 -10.04 -8.27 -26.30
C ALA A 287 -11.07 -7.28 -25.73
N TYR A 288 -10.63 -6.41 -24.80
CA TYR A 288 -11.48 -5.35 -24.27
C TYR A 288 -11.86 -4.30 -25.32
N ALA A 289 -10.92 -3.92 -26.20
CA ALA A 289 -11.20 -2.98 -27.28
C ALA A 289 -12.21 -3.56 -28.29
N GLU A 290 -12.05 -4.82 -28.66
CA GLU A 290 -12.94 -5.55 -29.56
C GLU A 290 -14.35 -5.63 -28.97
N ASP A 291 -14.49 -6.07 -27.72
CA ASP A 291 -15.79 -6.12 -27.03
C ASP A 291 -16.44 -4.74 -26.91
N ARG A 292 -15.67 -3.69 -26.61
CA ARG A 292 -16.17 -2.32 -26.55
C ARG A 292 -16.61 -1.81 -27.93
N ALA A 293 -15.91 -2.17 -29.00
CA ALA A 293 -16.25 -1.81 -30.37
C ALA A 293 -17.53 -2.52 -30.83
N GLU A 294 -17.70 -3.81 -30.51
CA GLU A 294 -18.93 -4.57 -30.79
C GLU A 294 -20.15 -4.00 -30.06
N ARG A 295 -19.95 -3.50 -28.84
CA ARG A 295 -21.01 -2.86 -28.03
C ARG A 295 -21.27 -1.39 -28.40
N ALA A 296 -20.41 -0.78 -29.21
CA ALA A 296 -20.58 0.61 -29.60
C ALA A 296 -21.71 0.72 -30.65
N SER A 297 -22.77 1.45 -30.31
CA SER A 297 -23.90 1.73 -31.21
C SER A 297 -23.64 2.85 -32.23
N GLY A 298 -22.41 3.38 -32.29
CA GLY A 298 -21.97 4.42 -33.22
C GLY A 298 -20.51 4.84 -32.99
N LEU A 299 -19.92 5.55 -33.97
CA LEU A 299 -18.49 5.93 -33.99
C LEU A 299 -18.15 7.24 -33.24
N ALA A 300 -19.09 7.87 -32.53
CA ALA A 300 -18.88 9.18 -31.90
C ALA A 300 -18.58 9.07 -30.39
N GLY A 301 -17.40 9.51 -29.98
CA GLY A 301 -17.02 9.72 -28.57
C GLY A 301 -17.45 11.11 -28.09
N ALA A 302 -17.92 11.19 -26.85
CA ALA A 302 -18.05 12.43 -26.08
C ALA A 302 -16.75 12.70 -25.30
#